data_AF-A0A8T5N0Y6-F1
#
_entry.id   AF-A0A8T5N0Y6-F1
#
_cell.length_a   1.000
_cell.length_b   1.000
_cell.length_c   1.000
_cell.angle_alpha   90.00
_cell.angle_beta   90.00
_cell.angle_gamma   90.00
#
_symmetry.space_group_name_H-M   'P 1'
#
loop_
_entity.id
_entity.type
_entity.pdbx_description
1 polymer ?
#
loop_
_entity_poly.entity_id
_entity_poly.type
_entity_poly.pdbx_seq_one_letter_code
_entity_poly.pdbx_strand_id
1 'polypeptide(L)'
;LYYSGFVENAFQEVCETGIVTSVLGNKNLPDPDKLGVTYTSYLLGMGDAVGEFRRCALDALIDGDIEKTKWCIDVMERLYSALMKFDLPAGIVSIRKKRDVARSLIEKTRGELVIAMMEKGLEKKIDKLAKKYRKLFMR
;
A
#
# COMPACT_ATOMS: atom_id res chain seq x y z
N LEU A 1 -26.82 21.72 2.35
CA LEU A 1 -25.74 21.64 3.38
C LEU A 1 -25.60 20.24 3.99
N TYR A 2 -26.67 19.44 4.18
CA TYR A 2 -26.55 18.03 4.64
C TYR A 2 -25.95 17.04 3.62
N TYR A 3 -25.94 17.39 2.32
CA TYR A 3 -25.44 16.51 1.26
C TYR A 3 -23.92 16.58 1.06
N SER A 4 -23.21 17.63 1.49
CA SER A 4 -21.80 17.78 1.10
C SER A 4 -20.91 16.72 1.75
N GLY A 5 -21.13 16.36 3.02
CA GLY A 5 -20.32 15.33 3.69
C GLY A 5 -20.47 13.93 3.09
N PHE A 6 -21.70 13.51 2.77
CA PHE A 6 -21.96 12.21 2.15
C PHE A 6 -21.44 12.14 0.71
N VAL A 7 -21.59 13.23 -0.05
CA VAL A 7 -21.11 13.29 -1.43
C VAL A 7 -19.58 13.29 -1.49
N GLU A 8 -18.89 14.06 -0.63
CA GLU A 8 -17.41 14.05 -0.60
C GLU A 8 -16.84 12.68 -0.21
N ASN A 9 -17.50 11.97 0.72
CA ASN A 9 -17.11 10.60 1.08
C ASN A 9 -17.32 9.63 -0.10
N ALA A 10 -18.46 9.70 -0.77
CA ALA A 10 -18.71 8.87 -1.96
C ALA A 10 -17.70 9.16 -3.07
N PHE A 11 -17.36 10.44 -3.29
CA PHE A 11 -16.30 10.83 -4.23
C PHE A 11 -14.94 10.25 -3.83
N GLN A 12 -14.61 10.26 -2.53
CA GLN A 12 -13.38 9.69 -2.03
C GLN A 12 -13.30 8.17 -2.31
N GLU A 13 -14.37 7.42 -2.08
CA GLU A 13 -14.45 5.98 -2.41
C GLU A 13 -14.35 5.70 -3.92
N VAL A 14 -14.99 6.53 -4.75
CA VAL A 14 -14.86 6.46 -6.22
C VAL A 14 -13.42 6.71 -6.64
N CYS A 15 -12.75 7.69 -6.04
CA CYS A 15 -11.34 7.99 -6.31
C CYS A 15 -10.44 6.83 -5.93
N GLU A 16 -10.60 6.29 -4.71
CA GLU A 16 -9.85 5.13 -4.23
C GLU A 16 -10.01 3.95 -5.19
N THR A 17 -11.25 3.56 -5.48
CA THR A 17 -11.56 2.44 -6.37
C THR A 17 -10.98 2.64 -7.77
N GLY A 18 -11.11 3.85 -8.32
CA GLY A 18 -10.56 4.20 -9.62
C GLY A 18 -9.04 4.13 -9.67
N ILE A 19 -8.35 4.61 -8.63
CA ILE A 19 -6.89 4.56 -8.49
C ILE A 19 -6.42 3.11 -8.37
N VAL A 20 -7.00 2.34 -7.45
CA VAL A 20 -6.65 0.93 -7.20
C VAL A 20 -6.83 0.11 -8.48
N THR A 21 -7.98 0.23 -9.14
CA THR A 21 -8.28 -0.50 -10.38
C THR A 21 -7.31 -0.12 -11.50
N SER A 22 -6.98 1.17 -11.63
CA SER A 22 -6.05 1.63 -12.67
C SER A 22 -4.65 1.07 -12.44
N VAL A 23 -4.15 1.11 -11.21
CA VAL A 23 -2.82 0.60 -10.88
C VAL A 23 -2.75 -0.92 -11.05
N LEU A 24 -3.76 -1.67 -10.58
CA LEU A 24 -3.83 -3.12 -10.79
C LEU A 24 -3.89 -3.49 -12.28
N GLY A 25 -4.55 -2.66 -13.09
CA GLY A 25 -4.61 -2.81 -14.54
C GLY A 25 -3.37 -2.28 -15.30
N ASN A 26 -2.33 -1.82 -14.59
CA ASN A 26 -1.16 -1.15 -15.15
C ASN A 26 -1.50 0.02 -16.09
N LYS A 27 -2.54 0.78 -15.73
CA LYS A 27 -3.02 1.97 -16.44
C LYS A 27 -2.54 3.24 -15.72
N ASN A 28 -2.59 4.36 -16.43
CA ASN A 28 -2.38 5.67 -15.81
C ASN A 28 -3.43 5.95 -14.75
N LEU A 29 -3.07 6.77 -13.75
CA LEU A 29 -4.02 7.23 -12.75
C LEU A 29 -5.18 7.97 -13.43
N PRO A 30 -6.42 7.79 -12.92
CA PRO A 30 -7.58 8.44 -13.50
C PRO A 30 -7.46 9.95 -13.35
N ASP A 31 -7.96 10.67 -14.34
CA ASP A 31 -8.03 12.12 -14.32
C ASP A 31 -9.19 12.56 -13.40
N PRO A 32 -8.94 13.38 -12.36
CA PRO A 32 -9.99 13.82 -11.44
C PRO A 32 -11.15 14.54 -12.14
N ASP A 33 -10.87 15.32 -13.18
CA ASP A 33 -11.92 16.06 -13.90
C ASP A 33 -12.82 15.10 -14.69
N LYS A 34 -12.26 13.99 -15.20
CA LYS A 34 -13.03 12.93 -15.88
C LYS A 34 -13.83 12.07 -14.90
N LEU A 35 -13.38 11.94 -13.67
CA LEU A 35 -14.12 11.27 -12.61
C LEU A 35 -15.27 12.12 -12.05
N GLY A 36 -15.27 13.43 -12.31
CA GLY A 36 -16.30 14.35 -11.80
C GLY A 36 -16.23 14.55 -10.28
N VAL A 37 -15.03 14.42 -9.70
CA VAL A 37 -14.78 14.47 -8.25
C VAL A 37 -14.04 15.75 -7.88
N THR A 38 -14.13 16.18 -6.62
CA THR A 38 -13.33 17.30 -6.14
C THR A 38 -11.85 16.89 -6.05
N TYR A 39 -10.93 17.83 -6.29
CA TYR A 39 -9.50 17.59 -6.07
C TYR A 39 -9.19 17.17 -4.62
N THR A 40 -9.98 17.69 -3.67
CA THR A 40 -9.92 17.29 -2.26
C THR A 40 -10.22 15.80 -2.08
N SER A 41 -11.38 15.32 -2.55
CA SER A 41 -11.73 13.89 -2.50
C SER A 41 -10.74 13.02 -3.26
N TYR A 42 -10.20 13.51 -4.37
CA TYR A 42 -9.19 12.80 -5.15
C TYR A 42 -7.89 12.57 -4.35
N LEU A 43 -7.39 13.61 -3.69
CA LEU A 43 -6.19 13.50 -2.84
C LEU A 43 -6.44 12.66 -1.59
N LEU A 44 -7.63 12.74 -1.00
CA LEU A 44 -8.00 11.89 0.14
C LEU A 44 -8.11 10.42 -0.27
N GLY A 45 -8.77 10.13 -1.40
CA GLY A 45 -8.93 8.78 -1.93
C GLY A 45 -7.61 8.17 -2.40
N MET A 46 -6.68 8.98 -2.90
CA MET A 46 -5.28 8.55 -3.14
C MET A 46 -4.59 8.13 -1.84
N GLY A 47 -4.87 8.83 -0.74
CA GLY A 47 -4.40 8.44 0.60
C GLY A 47 -5.00 7.13 1.10
N ASP A 48 -6.28 6.86 0.79
CA ASP A 48 -6.92 5.58 1.13
C ASP A 48 -6.43 4.42 0.28
N ALA A 49 -6.17 4.66 -1.01
CA ALA A 49 -5.57 3.67 -1.90
C ALA A 49 -4.23 3.14 -1.35
N VAL A 50 -3.43 3.97 -0.68
CA VAL A 50 -2.21 3.50 0.03
C VAL A 50 -2.55 2.45 1.09
N GLY A 51 -3.66 2.62 1.82
CA GLY A 51 -4.16 1.65 2.79
C GLY A 51 -4.59 0.34 2.13
N GLU A 52 -5.26 0.39 0.99
CA GLU A 52 -5.66 -0.81 0.26
C GLU A 52 -4.44 -1.56 -0.32
N PHE A 53 -3.42 -0.85 -0.80
CA PHE A 53 -2.16 -1.49 -1.19
C PHE A 53 -1.38 -2.07 0.00
N ARG A 54 -1.48 -1.49 1.21
CA ARG A 54 -0.97 -2.13 2.42
C ARG A 54 -1.69 -3.45 2.68
N ARG A 55 -3.03 -3.46 2.58
CA ARG A 55 -3.81 -4.69 2.75
C ARG A 55 -3.35 -5.77 1.74
N CYS A 56 -3.25 -5.40 0.47
CA CYS A 56 -2.74 -6.30 -0.58
C CYS A 56 -1.30 -6.79 -0.30
N ALA A 57 -0.43 -5.94 0.26
CA ALA A 57 0.94 -6.32 0.63
C ALA A 57 0.96 -7.35 1.77
N LEU A 58 0.10 -7.18 2.79
CA LEU A 58 -0.04 -8.11 3.91
C LEU A 58 -0.63 -9.45 3.46
N ASP A 59 -1.66 -9.43 2.61
CA ASP A 59 -2.24 -10.64 2.04
C ASP A 59 -1.17 -11.42 1.25
N ALA A 60 -0.37 -10.73 0.44
CA ALA A 60 0.76 -11.34 -0.27
C ALA A 60 1.85 -11.91 0.67
N LEU A 61 2.11 -11.25 1.81
CA LEU A 61 3.05 -11.75 2.81
C LEU A 61 2.54 -13.05 3.45
N ILE A 62 1.25 -13.12 3.76
CA ILE A 62 0.59 -14.32 4.30
C ILE A 62 0.74 -15.48 3.32
N ASP A 63 0.58 -15.23 2.02
CA ASP A 63 0.76 -16.22 0.96
C ASP A 63 2.26 -16.53 0.65
N GLY A 64 3.20 -15.82 1.28
CA GLY A 64 4.63 -15.96 1.06
C GLY A 64 5.14 -15.39 -0.28
N ASP A 65 4.32 -14.61 -0.97
CA ASP A 65 4.61 -13.95 -2.25
C ASP A 65 5.36 -12.63 -2.03
N ILE A 66 6.67 -12.77 -1.84
CA ILE A 66 7.59 -11.65 -1.58
C ILE A 66 7.63 -10.64 -2.74
N GLU A 67 7.51 -11.08 -3.98
CA GLU A 67 7.61 -10.17 -5.13
C GLU A 67 6.36 -9.30 -5.25
N LYS A 68 5.17 -9.88 -5.03
CA LYS A 68 3.93 -9.11 -4.96
C LYS A 68 3.93 -8.15 -3.78
N THR A 69 4.42 -8.55 -2.59
CA THR A 69 4.57 -7.63 -1.46
C THR A 69 5.44 -6.42 -1.81
N LYS A 70 6.61 -6.65 -2.41
CA LYS A 70 7.51 -5.55 -2.83
C LYS A 70 6.84 -4.63 -3.85
N TRP A 71 6.13 -5.20 -4.83
CA TRP A 71 5.37 -4.42 -5.80
C TRP A 71 4.31 -3.54 -5.13
N CYS A 72 3.56 -4.07 -4.17
CA CYS A 72 2.59 -3.27 -3.41
C CYS A 72 3.25 -2.12 -2.65
N ILE A 73 4.41 -2.37 -2.02
CA ILE A 73 5.18 -1.33 -1.32
C ILE A 73 5.64 -0.23 -2.28
N ASP A 74 6.16 -0.59 -3.47
CA ASP A 74 6.55 0.39 -4.50
C ASP A 74 5.37 1.27 -4.92
N VAL A 75 4.20 0.66 -5.14
CA VAL A 75 2.97 1.40 -5.45
C VAL A 75 2.62 2.37 -4.32
N MET A 76 2.64 1.93 -3.06
CA MET A 76 2.37 2.79 -1.90
C MET A 76 3.31 4.01 -1.88
N GLU A 77 4.60 3.80 -2.13
CA GLU A 77 5.61 4.86 -2.17
C GLU A 77 5.39 5.86 -3.32
N ARG A 78 4.99 5.37 -4.49
CA ARG A 78 4.66 6.22 -5.65
C ARG A 78 3.45 7.09 -5.38
N LEU A 79 2.40 6.52 -4.78
CA LEU A 79 1.20 7.27 -4.37
C LEU A 79 1.54 8.31 -3.28
N TYR A 80 2.31 7.93 -2.26
CA TYR A 80 2.79 8.85 -1.23
C TYR A 80 3.64 9.99 -1.81
N SER A 81 4.54 9.67 -2.74
CA SER A 81 5.37 10.68 -3.42
C SER A 81 4.52 11.64 -4.26
N ALA A 82 3.46 11.16 -4.91
CA ALA A 82 2.50 12.01 -5.60
C ALA A 82 1.77 12.92 -4.63
N LEU A 83 1.27 12.39 -3.51
CA LEU A 83 0.64 13.19 -2.45
C LEU A 83 1.56 14.30 -1.94
N MET A 84 2.86 14.04 -1.81
CA MET A 84 3.83 15.02 -1.31
C MET A 84 4.06 16.22 -2.22
N LYS A 85 3.75 16.12 -3.52
CA LYS A 85 3.94 17.23 -4.48
C LYS A 85 2.97 18.38 -4.32
N PHE A 86 1.88 18.20 -3.55
CA PHE A 86 0.86 19.22 -3.37
C PHE A 86 1.14 20.04 -2.11
N ASP A 87 1.61 21.28 -2.23
CA ASP A 87 1.70 22.18 -1.07
C ASP A 87 0.33 22.82 -0.81
N LEU A 88 -0.51 22.13 -0.04
CA LEU A 88 -1.81 22.66 0.37
C LEU A 88 -1.68 23.37 1.72
N PRO A 89 -2.11 24.65 1.83
CA PRO A 89 -2.14 25.37 3.10
C PRO A 89 -2.91 24.57 4.15
N ALA A 90 -2.37 24.52 5.37
CA ALA A 90 -2.88 23.70 6.48
C ALA A 90 -4.37 23.92 6.83
N GLY A 91 -4.98 25.01 6.34
CA GLY A 91 -6.38 25.36 6.58
C GLY A 91 -7.40 24.73 5.64
N ILE A 92 -7.02 24.04 4.56
CA ILE A 92 -7.99 23.62 3.52
C ILE A 92 -8.35 22.13 3.52
N VAL A 93 -7.52 21.16 3.94
CA VAL A 93 -7.95 19.73 4.06
C VAL A 93 -7.04 18.91 5.00
N SER A 94 -7.59 17.85 5.61
CA SER A 94 -6.95 16.73 6.35
C SER A 94 -5.83 15.95 5.61
N ILE A 95 -5.27 16.47 4.52
CA ILE A 95 -4.25 15.79 3.69
C ILE A 95 -2.94 15.57 4.45
N ARG A 96 -2.56 16.47 5.36
CA ARG A 96 -1.40 16.27 6.24
C ARG A 96 -1.53 14.96 7.03
N LYS A 97 -2.69 14.73 7.64
CA LYS A 97 -2.98 13.51 8.39
C LYS A 97 -2.91 12.28 7.48
N LYS A 98 -3.42 12.35 6.25
CA LYS A 98 -3.31 11.24 5.28
C LYS A 98 -1.86 10.96 4.88
N ARG A 99 -1.02 11.98 4.68
CA ARG A 99 0.41 11.79 4.41
C ARG A 99 1.12 11.10 5.58
N ASP A 100 0.88 11.56 6.79
CA ASP A 100 1.49 10.97 7.99
C ASP A 100 1.07 9.51 8.16
N VAL A 101 -0.21 9.20 7.91
CA VAL A 101 -0.72 7.82 7.90
C VAL A 101 -0.05 7.02 6.80
N ALA A 102 -0.06 7.48 5.54
CA ALA A 102 0.56 6.79 4.41
C ALA A 102 2.04 6.48 4.67
N ARG A 103 2.80 7.44 5.19
CA ARG A 103 4.20 7.25 5.58
C ARG A 103 4.35 6.16 6.65
N SER A 104 3.51 6.21 7.69
CA SER A 104 3.54 5.20 8.75
C SER A 104 3.22 3.80 8.22
N LEU A 105 2.25 3.69 7.30
CA LEU A 105 1.88 2.42 6.69
C LEU A 105 3.03 1.85 5.85
N ILE A 106 3.68 2.66 5.01
CA ILE A 106 4.83 2.24 4.20
C ILE A 106 5.96 1.69 5.07
N GLU A 107 6.36 2.45 6.10
CA GLU A 107 7.47 2.06 6.98
C GLU A 107 7.17 0.77 7.75
N LYS A 108 5.93 0.60 8.23
CA LYS A 108 5.49 -0.65 8.87
C LYS A 108 5.52 -1.83 7.91
N THR A 109 4.99 -1.67 6.69
CA THR A 109 4.97 -2.75 5.68
C THR A 109 6.39 -3.18 5.29
N ARG A 110 7.32 -2.24 5.17
CA ARG A 110 8.75 -2.56 4.94
C ARG A 110 9.34 -3.36 6.09
N GLY A 111 9.06 -2.97 7.33
CA GLY A 111 9.51 -3.72 8.52
C GLY A 111 8.97 -5.15 8.54
N GLU A 112 7.68 -5.33 8.25
CA GLU A 112 7.02 -6.63 8.16
C GLU A 112 7.65 -7.52 7.07
N LEU A 113 7.96 -6.94 5.89
CA LEU A 113 8.65 -7.65 4.81
C LEU A 113 10.07 -8.11 5.23
N VAL A 114 10.83 -7.26 5.91
CA VAL A 114 12.17 -7.63 6.40
C VAL A 114 12.10 -8.82 7.34
N ILE A 115 11.15 -8.81 8.29
CA ILE A 115 10.95 -9.92 9.24
C ILE A 115 10.63 -11.21 8.48
N ALA A 116 9.65 -11.19 7.57
CA ALA A 116 9.26 -12.36 6.79
C ALA A 116 10.42 -12.93 5.96
N MET A 117 11.26 -12.08 5.38
CA MET A 117 12.45 -12.52 4.64
C MET A 117 13.51 -13.17 5.55
N MET A 118 13.71 -12.64 6.77
CA MET A 118 14.62 -13.24 7.75
C MET A 118 14.13 -14.60 8.23
N GLU A 119 12.84 -14.73 8.54
CA GLU A 119 12.22 -15.99 8.95
C GLU A 119 12.37 -17.08 7.88
N LYS A 120 12.04 -16.77 6.63
CA LYS A 120 12.22 -17.69 5.49
C LYS A 120 13.69 -18.07 5.27
N GLY A 121 14.61 -17.14 5.56
CA GLY A 121 16.05 -17.40 5.52
C GLY A 121 16.51 -18.34 6.63
N LEU A 122 15.94 -18.21 7.83
CA LEU A 122 16.23 -19.07 8.98
C LEU A 122 15.68 -20.48 8.77
N GLU A 123 14.43 -20.61 8.30
CA GLU A 123 13.79 -21.88 7.96
C GLU A 123 14.66 -22.69 6.98
N LYS A 124 15.12 -22.07 5.89
CA LYS A 124 16.02 -22.71 4.91
C LYS A 124 17.33 -23.21 5.54
N LYS A 125 17.90 -22.45 6.49
CA LYS A 125 19.14 -22.85 7.18
C LYS A 125 18.90 -24.05 8.09
N ILE A 126 17.78 -24.05 8.83
CA ILE A 126 17.38 -25.17 9.70
C ILE A 126 17.16 -26.42 8.86
N ASP A 127 16.44 -26.32 7.74
CA ASP A 127 16.22 -27.43 6.81
C ASP A 127 17.52 -28.02 6.26
N LYS A 128 18.47 -27.14 5.92
CA LYS A 128 19.80 -27.57 5.43
C LYS A 128 20.57 -28.32 6.51
N LEU A 129 20.52 -27.84 7.76
CA LEU A 129 21.12 -28.53 8.90
C LEU A 129 20.46 -29.89 9.15
N ALA A 130 19.13 -29.95 9.21
CA ALA A 130 18.39 -31.19 9.41
C ALA A 130 18.71 -32.25 8.34
N LYS A 131 18.80 -31.84 7.06
CA LYS A 131 19.24 -32.71 5.95
C LYS A 131 20.67 -33.21 6.12
N LYS A 132 21.59 -32.36 6.60
CA LYS A 132 22.99 -32.73 6.85
C LYS A 132 23.09 -33.78 7.95
N TYR A 133 22.38 -33.59 9.06
CA TYR A 133 22.38 -34.55 10.18
C TYR A 133 21.76 -35.89 9.80
N ARG A 134 20.62 -35.91 9.07
CA ARG A 134 20.05 -37.17 8.57
C ARG A 134 21.03 -37.98 7.73
N LYS A 135 21.83 -37.33 6.87
CA LYS A 135 22.87 -38.01 6.07
C LYS A 135 24.02 -38.57 6.90
N LEU A 136 24.32 -37.96 8.05
CA LEU A 136 25.39 -38.41 8.94
C LEU A 136 24.98 -39.66 9.75
N PHE A 137 23.71 -39.76 10.16
CA PHE A 137 23.20 -40.87 10.97
C PHE A 137 22.63 -42.06 10.16
N MET A 138 22.52 -41.94 8.83
CA MET A 138 22.15 -43.05 7.92
C MET A 138 23.38 -43.69 7.23
N ARG A 139 24.59 -43.33 7.66
CA ARG A 139 25.85 -44.01 7.33
C ARG A 139 26.30 -44.82 8.52
#